data_AF-A0EVZ1-F1
#
_entry.id   AF-A0EVZ1-F1
#
_cell.length_a   1.000
_cell.length_b   1.000
_cell.length_c   1.000
_cell.angle_alpha   90.00
_cell.angle_beta   90.00
_cell.angle_gamma   90.00
#
_symmetry.space_group_name_H-M   'P 1'
#
loop_
_entity.id
_entity.type
_entity.pdbx_description
1 polymer ?
#
loop_
_entity_poly.entity_id
_entity_poly.type
_entity_poly.pdbx_seq_one_letter_code
_entity_poly.pdbx_strand_id
1 'polypeptide(L)'
;ELTLKNNLNQRAIARECAQWVRKRASFKTAKQAGMIATSGTYHVSNPGSEDHAFMGSQANSFTLEGLGYERKPGVVTGVSHFQTTMEAMGLKAMFDGIWDNPSMVEEVTDEVALQIETLYRENPPEFVYFLTLYHLFRDFMEDAEDPIRPGLKFEESVVWNKLYDFQKDAVVGAIRKLEKYKGCIIADSVGLGKTYEALAVIKYYRKQDISSFVISSQCNNCMAYQAKYKRKTATAK
;
A
#
# COMPACT_ATOMS: atom_id res chain seq x y z
N GLU A 1 5.29 -11.51 -3.55
CA GLU A 1 4.08 -10.72 -3.87
C GLU A 1 2.83 -11.12 -3.10
N LEU A 2 2.46 -12.41 -2.99
CA LEU A 2 1.24 -12.89 -2.29
C LEU A 2 1.13 -12.42 -0.83
N THR A 3 2.23 -12.34 -0.10
CA THR A 3 2.27 -11.95 1.32
C THR A 3 1.88 -10.49 1.57
N LEU A 4 2.11 -9.58 0.61
CA LEU A 4 1.78 -8.16 0.75
C LEU A 4 0.32 -7.87 0.38
N LYS A 5 -0.23 -8.58 -0.62
CA LYS A 5 -1.68 -8.51 -0.96
C LYS A 5 -2.57 -8.96 0.20
N ASN A 6 -2.13 -9.93 1.00
CA ASN A 6 -2.86 -10.38 2.18
C ASN A 6 -2.96 -9.31 3.30
N ASN A 7 -2.07 -8.33 3.36
CA ASN A 7 -2.02 -7.38 4.48
C ASN A 7 -3.04 -6.23 4.38
N LEU A 8 -3.53 -5.90 3.17
CA LEU A 8 -4.52 -4.80 3.01
C LEU A 8 -5.96 -5.26 3.28
N ASN A 9 -6.27 -6.54 3.01
CA ASN A 9 -7.62 -7.10 3.18
C ASN A 9 -7.81 -7.86 4.50
N GLN A 10 -6.77 -7.97 5.33
CA GLN A 10 -6.81 -8.71 6.59
C GLN A 10 -7.99 -8.32 7.49
N ARG A 11 -8.30 -7.02 7.60
CA ARG A 11 -9.44 -6.54 8.39
C ARG A 11 -10.80 -7.00 7.82
N ALA A 12 -10.96 -6.99 6.51
CA ALA A 12 -12.19 -7.43 5.86
C ALA A 12 -12.37 -8.95 6.03
N ILE A 13 -11.29 -9.72 5.81
CA ILE A 13 -11.27 -11.17 5.94
C ILE A 13 -11.49 -11.59 7.40
N ALA A 14 -10.87 -10.91 8.36
CA ALA A 14 -11.06 -11.15 9.80
C ALA A 14 -12.54 -10.97 10.21
N ARG A 15 -13.19 -9.91 9.74
CA ARG A 15 -14.61 -9.65 9.98
C ARG A 15 -15.52 -10.71 9.34
N GLU A 16 -15.23 -11.07 8.10
CA GLU A 16 -15.98 -12.12 7.41
C GLU A 16 -15.84 -13.47 8.13
N CYS A 17 -14.62 -13.82 8.54
CA CYS A 17 -14.34 -15.02 9.31
C CYS A 17 -15.07 -15.01 10.67
N ALA A 18 -15.05 -13.90 11.40
CA ALA A 18 -15.78 -13.76 12.66
C ALA A 18 -17.30 -13.91 12.46
N GLN A 19 -17.87 -13.36 11.39
CA GLN A 19 -19.28 -13.55 11.05
C GLN A 19 -19.61 -15.00 10.66
N TRP A 20 -18.70 -15.66 9.95
CA TRP A 20 -18.84 -17.07 9.61
C TRP A 20 -18.82 -17.94 10.87
N VAL A 21 -17.87 -17.69 11.79
CA VAL A 21 -17.76 -18.37 13.09
C VAL A 21 -19.07 -18.27 13.85
N ARG A 22 -19.62 -17.05 14.03
CA ARG A 22 -20.88 -16.84 14.77
C ARG A 22 -22.08 -17.60 14.17
N LYS A 23 -22.05 -17.94 12.88
CA LYS A 23 -23.15 -18.63 12.18
C LYS A 23 -22.96 -20.14 12.05
N ARG A 24 -21.71 -20.62 12.08
CA ARG A 24 -21.36 -21.98 11.62
C ARG A 24 -20.49 -22.77 12.59
N ALA A 25 -19.92 -22.13 13.60
CA ALA A 25 -19.02 -22.78 14.54
C ALA A 25 -19.46 -22.50 15.99
N SER A 26 -19.09 -23.43 16.87
CA SER A 26 -19.24 -23.30 18.31
C SER A 26 -17.89 -23.59 18.95
N PHE A 27 -17.52 -22.79 19.94
CA PHE A 27 -16.26 -22.97 20.66
C PHE A 27 -16.55 -23.12 22.14
N LYS A 28 -15.91 -24.12 22.75
CA LYS A 28 -15.92 -24.31 24.20
C LYS A 28 -14.49 -24.42 24.70
N THR A 29 -14.24 -23.89 25.89
CA THR A 29 -12.94 -24.01 26.58
C THR A 29 -13.08 -24.82 27.86
N ALA A 30 -11.96 -25.38 28.34
CA ALA A 30 -11.90 -26.05 29.63
C ALA A 30 -12.02 -25.01 30.76
N LYS A 31 -12.87 -25.26 31.76
CA LYS A 31 -13.02 -24.35 32.92
C LYS A 31 -11.77 -24.24 33.80
N GLN A 32 -10.91 -25.25 33.76
CA GLN A 32 -9.68 -25.31 34.55
C GLN A 32 -8.52 -25.82 33.69
N ALA A 33 -7.37 -25.16 33.82
CA ALA A 33 -6.15 -25.57 33.12
C ALA A 33 -5.74 -26.99 33.51
N GLY A 34 -5.40 -27.82 32.53
CA GLY A 34 -4.97 -29.21 32.75
C GLY A 34 -6.10 -30.20 33.05
N MET A 35 -7.36 -29.76 33.10
CA MET A 35 -8.53 -30.63 33.33
C MET A 35 -8.85 -31.52 32.13
N ILE A 36 -8.49 -31.07 30.93
CA ILE A 36 -8.61 -31.84 29.68
C ILE A 36 -7.20 -32.02 29.13
N ALA A 37 -6.69 -33.25 29.17
CA ALA A 37 -5.45 -33.61 28.50
C ALA A 37 -5.74 -33.77 27.00
N THR A 38 -5.45 -32.73 26.20
CA THR A 38 -5.75 -32.74 24.77
C THR A 38 -4.64 -33.42 23.98
N SER A 39 -4.93 -34.61 23.47
CA SER A 39 -4.36 -35.08 22.19
C SER A 39 -5.25 -34.56 21.07
N GLY A 40 -4.66 -34.07 19.98
CA GLY A 40 -5.42 -33.47 18.90
C GLY A 40 -6.24 -34.53 18.18
N THR A 41 -7.56 -34.37 18.21
CA THR A 41 -8.49 -35.27 17.53
C THR A 41 -9.44 -34.50 16.64
N TYR A 42 -9.65 -34.99 15.44
CA TYR A 42 -10.68 -34.50 14.53
C TYR A 42 -11.68 -35.62 14.27
N HIS A 43 -12.96 -35.30 14.29
CA HIS A 43 -14.03 -36.18 13.86
C HIS A 43 -14.81 -35.53 12.72
N VAL A 44 -15.05 -36.27 11.65
CA VAL A 44 -15.79 -35.82 10.47
C VAL A 44 -17.00 -36.74 10.31
N SER A 45 -18.18 -36.20 10.56
CA SER A 45 -19.43 -36.92 10.33
C SER A 45 -19.87 -36.72 8.88
N ASN A 46 -20.23 -37.82 8.21
CA ASN A 46 -20.59 -37.82 6.80
C ASN A 46 -21.99 -38.44 6.59
N PRO A 47 -23.05 -37.61 6.47
CA PRO A 47 -24.41 -38.10 6.25
C PRO A 47 -24.54 -38.76 4.87
N GLY A 48 -24.32 -40.08 4.80
CA GLY A 48 -24.41 -40.88 3.58
C GLY A 48 -23.19 -41.75 3.27
N SER A 49 -22.16 -41.76 4.12
CA SER A 49 -20.96 -42.59 4.01
C SER A 49 -20.44 -42.94 5.40
N GLU A 50 -19.31 -43.64 5.48
CA GLU A 50 -18.58 -43.85 6.74
C GLU A 50 -18.10 -42.52 7.34
N ASP A 51 -18.21 -42.42 8.67
CA ASP A 51 -17.58 -41.36 9.45
C ASP A 51 -16.07 -41.59 9.56
N HIS A 52 -15.30 -40.50 9.63
CA HIS A 52 -13.84 -40.55 9.73
C HIS A 52 -13.34 -39.84 10.98
N ALA A 53 -12.25 -40.34 11.55
CA ALA A 53 -11.56 -39.64 12.64
C ALA A 53 -10.05 -39.63 12.45
N PHE A 54 -9.40 -38.60 13.00
CA PHE A 54 -7.96 -38.41 12.94
C PHE A 54 -7.42 -38.13 14.33
N MET A 55 -6.27 -38.71 14.69
CA MET A 55 -5.62 -38.50 15.98
C MET A 55 -4.10 -38.35 15.81
N GLY A 56 -3.50 -37.33 16.44
CA GLY A 56 -2.06 -37.10 16.37
C GLY A 56 -1.60 -35.93 17.25
N SER A 57 -0.32 -35.92 17.64
CA SER A 57 0.24 -34.94 18.59
C SER A 57 0.27 -33.49 18.07
N GLN A 58 0.25 -33.29 16.74
CA GLN A 58 0.23 -31.97 16.09
C GLN A 58 -1.17 -31.58 15.57
N ALA A 59 -2.18 -32.45 15.71
CA ALA A 59 -3.57 -32.13 15.39
C ALA A 59 -4.21 -31.13 16.40
N ASN A 60 -3.48 -30.72 17.43
CA ASN A 60 -3.96 -29.78 18.46
C ASN A 60 -3.99 -28.32 18.01
N SER A 61 -3.27 -27.95 16.94
CA SER A 61 -2.92 -26.54 16.72
C SER A 61 -3.80 -25.81 15.69
N PHE A 62 -4.72 -26.50 15.01
CA PHE A 62 -5.54 -25.95 13.91
C PHE A 62 -4.73 -25.06 12.94
N THR A 63 -3.50 -25.48 12.61
CA THR A 63 -2.56 -24.77 11.72
C THR A 63 -2.59 -25.37 10.32
N LEU A 64 -2.08 -24.63 9.32
CA LEU A 64 -1.90 -25.14 7.96
C LEU A 64 -1.05 -26.42 7.92
N GLU A 65 -0.03 -26.52 8.79
CA GLU A 65 0.78 -27.73 8.94
C GLU A 65 -0.03 -28.88 9.58
N GLY A 66 -0.77 -28.61 10.66
CA GLY A 66 -1.61 -29.61 11.33
C GLY A 66 -2.78 -30.12 10.47
N LEU A 67 -3.24 -29.32 9.51
CA LEU A 67 -4.25 -29.68 8.51
C LEU A 67 -3.64 -30.30 7.23
N GLY A 68 -2.30 -30.38 7.14
CA GLY A 68 -1.60 -31.01 6.01
C GLY A 68 -1.44 -30.16 4.75
N TYR A 69 -1.76 -28.85 4.81
CA TYR A 69 -1.58 -27.91 3.70
C TYR A 69 -0.13 -27.44 3.53
N GLU A 70 0.62 -27.30 4.62
CA GLU A 70 2.03 -26.91 4.60
C GLU A 70 2.92 -28.07 5.04
N ARG A 71 4.08 -28.23 4.38
CA ARG A 71 5.10 -29.20 4.75
C ARG A 71 6.36 -28.49 5.24
N LYS A 72 6.81 -28.82 6.45
CA LYS A 72 8.11 -28.37 6.96
C LYS A 72 9.20 -29.40 6.70
N PRO A 73 10.35 -29.01 6.10
CA PRO A 73 11.49 -29.90 5.96
C PRO A 73 11.98 -30.41 7.32
N GLY A 74 12.31 -31.70 7.41
CA GLY A 74 12.91 -32.30 8.62
C GLY A 74 11.94 -32.61 9.77
N VAL A 75 10.63 -32.43 9.57
CA VAL A 75 9.61 -32.76 10.58
C VAL A 75 8.81 -33.99 10.14
N VAL A 76 8.69 -34.98 11.02
CA VAL A 76 7.81 -36.15 10.82
C VAL A 76 6.62 -36.02 11.74
N THR A 77 5.42 -35.94 11.15
CA THR A 77 4.16 -35.86 11.89
C THR A 77 3.38 -37.15 11.68
N GLY A 78 3.19 -37.92 12.75
CA GLY A 78 2.34 -39.10 12.73
C GLY A 78 0.88 -38.72 12.96
N VAL A 79 -0.01 -39.16 12.06
CA VAL A 79 -1.46 -39.02 12.20
C VAL A 79 -2.09 -40.40 11.97
N SER A 80 -2.85 -40.87 12.94
CA SER A 80 -3.70 -42.06 12.81
C SER A 80 -5.02 -41.65 12.16
N HIS A 81 -5.42 -42.37 11.10
CA HIS A 81 -6.69 -42.19 10.41
C HIS A 81 -7.58 -43.41 10.65
N PHE A 82 -8.77 -43.16 11.21
CA PHE A 82 -9.83 -44.13 11.40
C PHE A 82 -10.83 -43.96 10.26
N GLN A 83 -11.08 -45.04 9.51
CA GLN A 83 -11.73 -44.97 8.20
C GLN A 83 -13.19 -45.42 8.22
N THR A 84 -13.60 -46.08 9.29
CA THR A 84 -14.96 -46.58 9.46
C THR A 84 -15.65 -45.89 10.62
N THR A 85 -16.99 -45.83 10.54
CA THR A 85 -17.84 -45.27 11.60
C THR A 85 -17.62 -45.98 12.92
N MET A 86 -17.45 -47.30 12.90
CA MET A 86 -17.21 -48.10 14.11
C MET A 86 -15.88 -47.75 14.78
N GLU A 87 -14.82 -47.52 14.00
CA GLU A 87 -13.52 -47.10 14.53
C GLU A 87 -13.53 -45.66 15.05
N ALA A 88 -14.25 -44.76 14.37
CA ALA A 88 -14.37 -43.35 14.74
C ALA A 88 -15.29 -43.11 15.96
N MET A 89 -16.23 -44.02 16.22
CA MET A 89 -17.26 -43.88 17.25
C MET A 89 -16.70 -43.65 18.64
N GLY A 90 -15.60 -44.33 19.00
CA GLY A 90 -14.97 -44.17 20.32
C GLY A 90 -14.43 -42.75 20.56
N LEU A 91 -13.80 -42.16 19.54
CA LEU A 91 -13.29 -40.79 19.60
C LEU A 91 -14.45 -39.79 19.67
N LYS A 92 -15.52 -40.02 18.90
CA LYS A 92 -16.73 -39.19 18.95
C LYS A 92 -17.35 -39.20 20.34
N ALA A 93 -17.54 -40.38 20.93
CA ALA A 93 -18.13 -40.52 22.26
C ALA A 93 -17.29 -39.83 23.34
N MET A 94 -15.96 -39.91 23.25
CA MET A 94 -15.06 -39.18 24.14
C MET A 94 -15.22 -37.66 24.00
N PHE A 95 -15.29 -37.16 22.76
CA PHE A 95 -15.51 -35.75 22.48
C PHE A 95 -16.85 -35.26 23.05
N ASP A 96 -17.95 -35.96 22.73
CA ASP A 96 -19.30 -35.58 23.17
C ASP A 96 -19.40 -35.58 24.72
N GLY A 97 -18.78 -36.57 25.38
CA GLY A 97 -18.76 -36.65 26.84
C GLY A 97 -18.05 -35.47 27.53
N ILE A 98 -17.07 -34.86 26.86
CA ILE A 98 -16.42 -33.63 27.34
C ILE A 98 -17.26 -32.40 26.94
N TRP A 99 -17.70 -32.36 25.68
CA TRP A 99 -18.39 -31.23 25.08
C TRP A 99 -19.73 -30.92 25.77
N ASP A 100 -20.49 -31.96 26.09
CA ASP A 100 -21.83 -31.84 26.68
C ASP A 100 -21.82 -31.76 28.20
N ASN A 101 -20.64 -31.75 28.84
CA ASN A 101 -20.51 -31.69 30.29
C ASN A 101 -20.26 -30.24 30.79
N PRO A 102 -21.28 -29.57 31.37
CA PRO A 102 -21.15 -28.18 31.81
C PRO A 102 -20.21 -27.99 33.01
N SER A 103 -19.80 -29.07 33.69
CA SER A 103 -18.79 -28.99 34.76
C SER A 103 -17.37 -28.91 34.21
N MET A 104 -17.14 -29.39 32.98
CA MET A 104 -15.82 -29.46 32.34
C MET A 104 -15.57 -28.28 31.39
N VAL A 105 -16.59 -27.84 30.68
CA VAL A 105 -16.44 -26.84 29.63
C VAL A 105 -17.42 -25.68 29.77
N GLU A 106 -17.05 -24.55 29.20
CA GLU A 106 -17.90 -23.37 29.03
C GLU A 106 -17.86 -22.86 27.59
N GLU A 107 -18.93 -22.22 27.14
CA GLU A 107 -19.04 -21.68 25.79
C GLU A 107 -18.30 -20.34 25.67
N VAL A 108 -17.46 -20.22 24.65
CA VAL A 108 -16.60 -19.05 24.39
C VAL A 108 -16.68 -18.59 22.93
N THR A 109 -17.73 -18.98 22.21
CA THR A 109 -17.92 -18.71 20.77
C THR A 109 -17.79 -17.23 20.44
N ASP A 110 -18.46 -16.36 21.21
CA ASP A 110 -18.45 -14.91 20.97
C ASP A 110 -17.11 -14.27 21.27
N GLU A 111 -16.41 -14.75 22.29
CA GLU A 111 -15.10 -14.25 22.71
C GLU A 111 -14.05 -14.61 21.65
N VAL A 112 -14.08 -15.85 21.13
CA VAL A 112 -13.23 -16.28 20.02
C VAL A 112 -13.54 -15.47 18.76
N ALA A 113 -14.82 -15.25 18.44
CA ALA A 113 -15.22 -14.44 17.29
C ALA A 113 -14.73 -12.99 17.40
N LEU A 114 -14.79 -12.40 18.60
CA LEU A 114 -14.29 -11.06 18.87
C LEU A 114 -12.78 -10.99 18.70
N GLN A 115 -12.03 -11.97 19.23
CA GLN A 115 -10.58 -12.06 19.04
C GLN A 115 -10.23 -12.14 17.55
N ILE A 116 -10.92 -12.99 16.78
CA ILE A 116 -10.73 -13.10 15.33
C ILE A 116 -10.99 -11.77 14.63
N GLU A 117 -12.04 -11.05 15.02
CA GLU A 117 -12.37 -9.74 14.46
C GLU A 117 -11.27 -8.68 14.69
N THR A 118 -10.50 -8.84 15.78
CA THR A 118 -9.36 -7.97 16.12
C THR A 118 -8.01 -8.43 15.56
N LEU A 119 -7.92 -9.61 14.92
CA LEU A 119 -6.72 -10.14 14.27
C LEU A 119 -6.38 -9.42 12.96
N TYR A 120 -6.33 -8.09 12.98
CA TYR A 120 -5.84 -7.29 11.86
C TYR A 120 -4.69 -6.39 12.31
N ARG A 121 -3.67 -6.26 11.46
CA ARG A 121 -2.60 -5.29 11.68
C ARG A 121 -3.16 -3.90 11.38
N GLU A 122 -3.21 -3.02 12.37
CA GLU A 122 -3.43 -1.60 12.12
C GLU A 122 -2.24 -1.06 11.31
N ASN A 123 -2.52 -0.62 10.08
CA ASN A 123 -1.53 0.14 9.33
C ASN A 123 -1.53 1.56 9.91
N PRO A 124 -0.38 2.06 10.41
CA PRO A 124 -0.31 3.40 10.96
C PRO A 124 -0.77 4.44 9.91
N PRO A 125 -1.52 5.48 10.30
CA PRO A 125 -1.99 6.52 9.38
C PRO A 125 -0.86 7.10 8.50
N GLU A 126 0.33 7.21 9.06
CA GLU A 126 1.55 7.66 8.40
C GLU A 126 1.92 6.76 7.22
N PHE A 127 1.80 5.43 7.36
CA PHE A 127 2.07 4.50 6.28
C PHE A 127 1.10 4.70 5.12
N VAL A 128 -0.20 4.88 5.42
CA VAL A 128 -1.21 5.16 4.39
C VAL A 128 -0.90 6.48 3.69
N TYR A 129 -0.58 7.52 4.44
CA TYR A 129 -0.20 8.83 3.91
C TYR A 129 1.03 8.75 2.98
N PHE A 130 2.12 8.12 3.41
CA PHE A 130 3.33 7.97 2.59
C PHE A 130 3.10 7.09 1.37
N LEU A 131 2.29 6.04 1.48
CA LEU A 131 1.93 5.19 0.35
C LEU A 131 1.11 5.98 -0.68
N THR A 132 0.19 6.85 -0.24
CA THR A 132 -0.57 7.74 -1.12
C THR A 132 0.35 8.75 -1.81
N LEU A 133 1.23 9.43 -1.07
CA LEU A 133 2.19 10.37 -1.64
C LEU A 133 3.10 9.68 -2.68
N TYR A 134 3.60 8.50 -2.36
CA TYR A 134 4.44 7.74 -3.28
C TYR A 134 3.75 7.46 -4.60
N HIS A 135 2.49 6.98 -4.59
CA HIS A 135 1.77 6.72 -5.83
C HIS A 135 1.37 8.01 -6.56
N LEU A 136 1.11 9.10 -5.84
CA LEU A 136 0.80 10.40 -6.45
C LEU A 136 2.01 11.02 -7.16
N PHE A 137 3.21 10.82 -6.61
CA PHE A 137 4.44 11.48 -7.08
C PHE A 137 5.43 10.57 -7.79
N ARG A 138 5.16 9.25 -7.89
CA ARG A 138 6.06 8.28 -8.56
C ARG A 138 6.43 8.74 -9.96
N ASP A 139 5.43 9.12 -10.77
CA ASP A 139 5.64 9.54 -12.17
C ASP A 139 6.46 10.84 -12.27
N PHE A 140 6.44 11.68 -11.23
CA PHE A 140 7.25 12.91 -11.20
C PHE A 140 8.72 12.64 -10.88
N MET A 141 9.02 11.53 -10.18
CA MET A 141 10.39 11.15 -9.83
C MET A 141 11.12 10.41 -10.96
N GLU A 142 10.39 9.74 -11.86
CA GLU A 142 10.99 9.07 -13.03
C GLU A 142 11.48 10.08 -14.10
N ASP A 143 10.91 11.29 -14.16
CA ASP A 143 11.28 12.38 -15.07
C ASP A 143 12.43 13.28 -14.54
N ALA A 144 13.30 12.77 -13.66
CA ALA A 144 14.36 13.53 -12.98
C ALA A 144 15.63 13.78 -13.82
N GLU A 145 15.54 13.80 -15.15
CA GLU A 145 16.60 14.40 -15.97
C GLU A 145 16.54 15.92 -15.86
N ASP A 146 17.69 16.55 -15.59
CA ASP A 146 17.82 18.00 -15.51
C ASP A 146 17.46 18.63 -16.88
N PRO A 147 16.36 19.39 -16.98
CA PRO A 147 15.92 19.97 -18.26
C PRO A 147 16.84 21.13 -18.72
N ILE A 148 17.72 21.63 -17.86
CA ILE A 148 18.69 22.65 -18.23
C ILE A 148 19.89 21.96 -18.86
N ARG A 149 20.01 22.09 -20.19
CA ARG A 149 21.16 21.56 -20.92
C ARG A 149 22.48 22.09 -20.31
N PRO A 150 23.43 21.22 -19.94
CA PRO A 150 24.73 21.64 -19.41
C PRO A 150 25.43 22.59 -20.39
N GLY A 151 25.99 23.69 -19.89
CA GLY A 151 26.77 24.65 -20.69
C GLY A 151 26.05 25.93 -21.13
N LEU A 152 24.73 26.05 -20.95
CA LEU A 152 23.98 27.24 -21.38
C LEU A 152 24.23 28.50 -20.53
N LYS A 153 24.86 28.36 -19.35
CA LYS A 153 25.09 29.45 -18.36
C LYS A 153 23.84 30.33 -18.15
N PHE A 154 22.66 29.71 -18.23
CA PHE A 154 21.39 30.39 -18.07
C PHE A 154 21.22 30.90 -16.63
N GLU A 155 21.74 30.12 -15.69
CA GLU A 155 21.77 30.42 -14.26
C GLU A 155 22.61 31.66 -13.94
N GLU A 156 23.61 32.00 -14.76
CA GLU A 156 24.40 33.23 -14.61
C GLU A 156 23.62 34.50 -15.05
N SER A 157 22.39 34.36 -15.55
CA SER A 157 21.63 35.50 -16.07
C SER A 157 21.05 36.39 -14.97
N VAL A 158 20.99 37.71 -15.24
CA VAL A 158 20.37 38.70 -14.34
C VAL A 158 18.90 38.39 -14.04
N VAL A 159 18.21 37.71 -14.96
CA VAL A 159 16.81 37.31 -14.75
C VAL A 159 16.74 36.17 -13.76
N TRP A 160 17.56 35.12 -13.94
CA TRP A 160 17.65 33.98 -13.03
C TRP A 160 18.01 34.37 -11.60
N ASN A 161 19.02 35.23 -11.44
CA ASN A 161 19.48 35.71 -10.14
C ASN A 161 18.48 36.63 -9.41
N LYS A 162 17.38 37.03 -10.07
CA LYS A 162 16.28 37.79 -9.46
C LYS A 162 15.09 36.93 -9.07
N LEU A 163 15.09 35.64 -9.44
CA LEU A 163 14.01 34.72 -9.10
C LEU A 163 14.20 34.20 -7.66
N TYR A 164 13.07 34.05 -6.96
CA TYR A 164 13.02 33.24 -5.73
C TYR A 164 13.12 31.75 -6.07
N ASP A 165 13.46 30.93 -5.08
CA ASP A 165 13.73 29.50 -5.33
C ASP A 165 12.48 28.77 -5.88
N PHE A 166 11.30 29.05 -5.35
CA PHE A 166 10.05 28.50 -5.91
C PHE A 166 9.79 28.91 -7.38
N GLN A 167 10.23 30.10 -7.78
CA GLN A 167 10.09 30.57 -9.17
C GLN A 167 11.12 29.90 -10.07
N LYS A 168 12.33 29.62 -9.57
CA LYS A 168 13.33 28.84 -10.31
C LYS A 168 12.79 27.44 -10.58
N ASP A 169 12.20 26.80 -9.57
CA ASP A 169 11.57 25.49 -9.72
C ASP A 169 10.42 25.52 -10.74
N ALA A 170 9.57 26.55 -10.69
CA ALA A 170 8.51 26.75 -11.67
C ALA A 170 9.06 26.92 -13.10
N VAL A 171 10.15 27.67 -13.29
CA VAL A 171 10.81 27.88 -14.59
C VAL A 171 11.44 26.59 -15.12
N VAL A 172 12.14 25.83 -14.27
CA VAL A 172 12.72 24.52 -14.60
C VAL A 172 11.61 23.55 -15.02
N GLY A 173 10.54 23.46 -14.23
CA GLY A 173 9.38 22.64 -14.54
C GLY A 173 8.67 23.05 -15.83
N ALA A 174 8.59 24.36 -16.10
CA ALA A 174 8.01 24.88 -17.33
C ALA A 174 8.86 24.54 -18.56
N ILE A 175 10.18 24.70 -18.50
CA ILE A 175 11.11 24.29 -19.56
C ILE A 175 10.98 22.78 -19.82
N ARG A 176 10.96 21.94 -18.77
CA ARG A 176 10.79 20.48 -18.91
C ARG A 176 9.51 20.12 -19.67
N LYS A 177 8.39 20.75 -19.28
CA LYS A 177 7.09 20.53 -19.95
C LYS A 177 7.08 21.05 -21.38
N LEU A 178 7.71 22.19 -21.66
CA LEU A 178 7.86 22.72 -23.02
C LEU A 178 8.72 21.81 -23.90
N GLU A 179 9.80 21.23 -23.37
CA GLU A 179 10.63 20.27 -24.11
C GLU A 179 9.87 18.97 -24.41
N LYS A 180 9.20 18.39 -23.40
CA LYS A 180 8.50 17.10 -23.49
C LYS A 180 7.17 17.17 -24.25
N TYR A 181 6.34 18.17 -23.95
CA TYR A 181 4.95 18.24 -24.44
C TYR A 181 4.71 19.38 -25.43
N LYS A 182 5.73 20.21 -25.72
CA LYS A 182 5.62 21.41 -26.59
C LYS A 182 4.57 22.43 -26.12
N GLY A 183 4.21 22.37 -24.84
CA GLY A 183 3.25 23.26 -24.20
C GLY A 183 3.37 23.21 -22.68
N CYS A 184 3.12 24.35 -22.03
CA CYS A 184 3.09 24.46 -20.58
C CYS A 184 2.15 25.59 -20.16
N ILE A 185 1.43 25.37 -19.06
CA ILE A 185 0.64 26.40 -18.37
C ILE A 185 1.28 26.61 -17.00
N ILE A 186 1.58 27.87 -16.69
CA ILE A 186 2.02 28.30 -15.35
C ILE A 186 0.80 28.94 -14.67
N ALA A 187 0.32 28.33 -13.59
CA ALA A 187 -0.95 28.67 -12.94
C ALA A 187 -0.76 29.13 -11.50
N ASP A 188 0.34 29.83 -11.22
CA ASP A 188 0.64 30.35 -9.89
C ASP A 188 -0.39 31.40 -9.43
N SER A 189 -0.54 31.56 -8.12
CA SER A 189 -1.40 32.58 -7.51
C SER A 189 -1.05 34.01 -7.93
N VAL A 190 -1.98 34.95 -7.72
CA VAL A 190 -1.80 36.38 -8.03
C VAL A 190 -0.63 36.95 -7.21
N GLY A 191 0.23 37.74 -7.84
CA GLY A 191 1.36 38.41 -7.18
C GLY A 191 2.65 37.57 -7.06
N LEU A 192 2.63 36.27 -7.37
CA LEU A 192 3.81 35.40 -7.24
C LEU A 192 4.89 35.59 -8.31
N GLY A 193 4.68 36.47 -9.29
CA GLY A 193 5.72 36.84 -10.24
C GLY A 193 5.76 36.03 -11.53
N LYS A 194 4.63 35.46 -11.99
CA LYS A 194 4.46 34.82 -13.31
C LYS A 194 5.10 35.56 -14.50
N THR A 195 5.15 36.89 -14.47
CA THR A 195 5.83 37.70 -15.49
C THR A 195 7.35 37.49 -15.48
N TYR A 196 7.96 37.38 -14.30
CA TYR A 196 9.38 37.09 -14.16
C TYR A 196 9.72 35.66 -14.56
N GLU A 197 8.87 34.69 -14.18
CA GLU A 197 8.99 33.30 -14.64
C GLU A 197 8.92 33.23 -16.18
N ALA A 198 7.93 33.87 -16.81
CA ALA A 198 7.81 33.93 -18.25
C ALA A 198 9.04 34.57 -18.92
N LEU A 199 9.58 35.66 -18.36
CA LEU A 199 10.81 36.30 -18.84
C LEU A 199 12.03 35.38 -18.73
N ALA A 200 12.10 34.55 -17.69
CA ALA A 200 13.17 33.58 -17.51
C ALA A 200 13.09 32.45 -18.55
N VAL A 201 11.90 31.91 -18.79
CA VAL A 201 11.66 30.91 -19.86
C VAL A 201 12.03 31.49 -21.23
N ILE A 202 11.60 32.72 -21.54
CA ILE A 202 11.98 33.41 -22.79
C ILE A 202 13.50 33.58 -22.88
N LYS A 203 14.16 33.95 -21.78
CA LYS A 203 15.61 34.13 -21.72
C LYS A 203 16.36 32.82 -22.00
N TYR A 204 15.86 31.69 -21.50
CA TYR A 204 16.40 30.36 -21.75
C TYR A 204 16.35 30.01 -23.23
N TYR A 205 15.17 30.07 -23.87
CA TYR A 205 15.03 29.75 -25.30
C TYR A 205 15.81 30.70 -26.20
N ARG A 206 15.90 31.97 -25.82
CA ARG A 206 16.72 32.94 -26.55
C ARG A 206 18.22 32.63 -26.50
N LYS A 207 18.72 32.01 -25.42
CA LYS A 207 20.13 31.58 -25.35
C LYS A 207 20.43 30.42 -26.30
N GLN A 208 19.40 29.77 -26.84
CA GLN A 208 19.48 28.73 -27.87
C GLN A 208 19.12 29.26 -29.26
N ASP A 209 19.13 30.59 -29.44
CA ASP A 209 18.77 31.28 -30.70
C ASP A 209 17.34 30.98 -31.21
N ILE A 210 16.43 30.62 -30.31
CA ILE A 210 15.01 30.44 -30.63
C ILE A 210 14.27 31.77 -30.48
N SER A 211 13.54 32.16 -31.53
CA SER A 211 12.70 33.35 -31.53
C SER A 211 11.48 33.17 -30.63
N SER A 212 11.11 34.23 -29.92
CA SER A 212 10.01 34.21 -28.95
C SER A 212 9.08 35.40 -29.18
N PHE A 213 7.78 35.14 -29.08
CA PHE A 213 6.72 36.13 -29.19
C PHE A 213 5.91 36.14 -27.90
N VAL A 214 5.53 37.33 -27.43
CA VAL A 214 4.83 37.52 -26.14
C VAL A 214 3.58 38.34 -26.37
N ILE A 215 2.44 37.82 -25.92
CA ILE A 215 1.17 38.53 -25.86
C ILE A 215 0.83 38.76 -24.39
N SER A 216 0.54 40.00 -24.01
CA SER A 216 0.15 40.35 -22.65
C SER A 216 -0.79 41.54 -22.66
N SER A 217 -1.80 41.54 -21.79
CA SER A 217 -2.74 42.65 -21.62
C SER A 217 -2.11 43.86 -20.93
N GLN A 218 -1.14 43.66 -20.03
CA GLN A 218 -0.39 44.72 -19.34
C GLN A 218 1.02 44.22 -18.97
N CYS A 219 2.07 44.64 -19.70
CA CYS A 219 3.45 44.31 -19.32
C CYS A 219 4.46 45.45 -19.57
N ASN A 220 4.56 46.39 -18.62
CA ASN A 220 5.57 47.44 -18.64
C ASN A 220 7.00 46.88 -18.56
N ASN A 221 7.22 45.82 -17.78
CA ASN A 221 8.53 45.18 -17.64
C ASN A 221 8.97 44.43 -18.91
N CYS A 222 8.04 43.85 -19.67
CA CYS A 222 8.34 43.19 -20.95
C CYS A 222 8.77 44.23 -22.00
N MET A 223 8.12 45.40 -22.02
CA MET A 223 8.50 46.50 -22.91
C MET A 223 9.89 47.06 -22.58
N ALA A 224 10.21 47.24 -21.29
CA ALA A 224 11.55 47.64 -20.86
C ALA A 224 12.62 46.59 -21.24
N TYR A 225 12.27 45.31 -21.17
CA TYR A 225 13.14 44.20 -21.58
C TYR A 225 13.37 44.18 -23.11
N GLN A 226 12.33 44.40 -23.92
CA GLN A 226 12.46 44.57 -25.39
C GLN A 226 13.31 45.79 -25.76
N ALA A 227 13.15 46.92 -25.07
CA ALA A 227 13.93 48.14 -25.34
C ALA A 227 15.43 47.94 -25.07
N LYS A 228 15.79 47.28 -23.96
CA LYS A 228 17.18 46.88 -23.67
C LYS A 228 17.71 45.84 -24.67
N TYR A 229 16.85 44.99 -25.22
CA TYR A 229 17.24 44.03 -26.25
C TYR A 229 17.67 44.72 -27.55
N LYS A 230 16.84 45.62 -28.11
CA LYS A 230 17.16 46.33 -29.36
C LYS A 230 18.45 47.14 -29.26
N ARG A 231 18.75 47.72 -28.08
CA ARG A 231 20.03 48.42 -27.85
C ARG A 231 21.24 47.49 -27.91
N LYS A 232 21.17 46.30 -27.29
CA LYS A 232 22.30 45.36 -27.25
C LYS A 232 22.66 44.78 -28.64
N THR A 233 21.67 44.56 -29.50
CA THR A 233 21.90 44.10 -30.88
C THR A 233 22.40 45.21 -31.80
N ALA A 234 22.04 46.47 -31.54
CA ALA A 234 22.56 47.62 -32.29
C ALA A 234 24.05 47.92 -31.98
N THR A 235 24.53 47.62 -30.78
CA THR A 235 25.95 47.74 -30.39
C THR A 235 26.82 46.52 -30.73
N ALA A 236 26.25 45.45 -31.29
CA ALA A 236 26.96 44.21 -31.61
C ALA A 236 27.09 43.97 -33.13
N LYS A 237 26.84 45.00 -33.94
CA LYS A 237 27.23 45.11 -35.35
C LYS A 237 28.31 46.17 -35.45
#